data_AF-A0AAN8Q572-F1
#
_entry.id   AF-A0AAN8Q572-F1
#
_cell.length_a   1.000
_cell.length_b   1.000
_cell.length_c   1.000
_cell.angle_alpha   90.00
_cell.angle_beta   90.00
_cell.angle_gamma   90.00
#
_symmetry.space_group_name_H-M   'P 1'
#
loop_
_entity.id
_entity.type
_entity.pdbx_description
1 polymer ?
#
loop_
_entity_poly.entity_id
_entity_poly.type
_entity_poly.pdbx_seq_one_letter_code
_entity_poly.pdbx_strand_id
1 'polypeptide(L)'
;MFKIAVLVLMVTLAMSSAQIQGCTTATGCVGGYCLQPDLQRLGTCICPNGFAISQLAPTTCSDINECLRYQCGFNVPCVNTIGSYYCNYNTFNLYYWWADFFDD
;
A
#
# COMPACT_ATOMS: atom_id res chain seq x y z
N MET A 1 36.10 36.53 -9.49
CA MET A 1 36.33 35.12 -9.89
C MET A 1 36.15 34.12 -8.72
N PHE A 2 35.21 34.34 -7.78
CA PHE A 2 34.97 33.44 -6.63
C PHE A 2 33.49 33.05 -6.43
N LYS A 3 32.66 33.12 -7.49
CA LYS A 3 31.24 32.72 -7.41
C LYS A 3 30.91 31.40 -8.14
N ILE A 4 31.84 30.85 -8.93
CA ILE A 4 31.58 29.66 -9.77
C ILE A 4 31.85 28.36 -8.99
N ALA A 5 32.83 28.32 -8.07
CA ALA A 5 33.22 27.11 -7.35
C ALA A 5 32.17 26.60 -6.33
N VAL A 6 31.38 27.51 -5.74
CA VAL A 6 30.38 27.16 -4.71
C VAL A 6 29.16 26.46 -5.33
N LEU A 7 28.77 26.83 -6.55
CA LEU A 7 27.64 26.20 -7.25
C LEU A 7 27.99 24.77 -7.71
N VAL A 8 29.24 24.54 -8.11
CA VAL A 8 29.73 23.22 -8.55
C VAL A 8 29.74 22.20 -7.39
N LEU A 9 30.08 22.64 -6.17
CA LEU A 9 30.12 21.76 -4.98
C LEU A 9 28.72 21.32 -4.52
N MET A 10 27.73 22.22 -4.61
CA MET A 10 26.32 21.90 -4.31
C MET A 10 25.72 20.90 -5.30
N VAL A 11 26.19 20.91 -6.56
CA VAL A 11 25.75 19.96 -7.59
C VAL A 11 26.35 18.57 -7.36
N THR A 12 27.58 18.46 -6.84
CA THR A 12 28.21 17.16 -6.56
C THR A 12 27.65 16.41 -5.34
N LEU A 13 27.00 17.11 -4.40
CA LEU A 13 26.36 16.49 -3.23
C LEU A 13 24.91 16.04 -3.52
N ALA A 14 24.31 16.54 -4.60
CA ALA A 14 22.95 16.20 -5.01
C ALA A 14 22.86 14.95 -5.91
N MET A 15 23.99 14.28 -6.19
CA MET A 15 24.03 13.05 -7.02
C MET A 15 24.25 11.80 -6.17
N SER A 16 23.60 11.71 -5.01
CA SER A 16 23.57 10.48 -4.21
C SER A 16 22.12 10.04 -3.99
N SER A 17 21.87 8.78 -4.35
CA SER A 17 20.56 8.14 -4.55
C SER A 17 19.83 8.59 -5.83
N ALA A 18 20.07 7.86 -6.92
CA ALA A 18 19.08 7.75 -7.97
C ALA A 18 17.73 7.47 -7.32
N GLN A 19 16.70 8.22 -7.69
CA GLN A 19 15.31 7.98 -7.32
C GLN A 19 14.88 6.62 -7.91
N ILE A 20 15.31 5.50 -7.33
CA ILE A 20 14.83 4.17 -7.75
C ILE A 20 13.53 3.93 -6.99
N GLN A 21 12.48 4.68 -7.34
CA GLN A 21 11.11 4.42 -6.87
C GLN A 21 10.48 3.25 -7.65
N GLY A 22 11.25 2.19 -7.92
CA GLY A 22 10.87 1.18 -8.90
C GLY A 22 11.72 -0.09 -8.87
N CYS A 23 11.41 -1.01 -9.79
CA CYS A 23 12.05 -2.30 -10.00
C CYS A 23 13.03 -2.26 -11.19
N THR A 24 13.99 -3.18 -11.23
CA THR A 24 15.01 -3.28 -12.28
C THR A 24 15.20 -4.73 -12.73
N THR A 25 16.09 -4.99 -13.70
CA THR A 25 16.46 -6.36 -14.08
C THR A 25 17.15 -7.15 -12.95
N ALA A 26 17.67 -6.47 -11.93
CA ALA A 26 18.32 -7.09 -10.77
C ALA A 26 17.42 -7.14 -9.52
N THR A 27 16.39 -6.29 -9.46
CA THR A 27 15.54 -6.12 -8.27
C THR A 27 14.06 -6.21 -8.67
N GLY A 28 13.40 -7.30 -8.26
CA GLY A 28 11.96 -7.50 -8.48
C GLY A 28 11.06 -6.80 -7.45
N CYS A 29 9.75 -6.94 -7.64
CA CYS A 29 8.73 -6.48 -6.69
C CYS A 29 8.27 -7.63 -5.80
N VAL A 30 8.13 -7.40 -4.49
CA VAL A 30 7.60 -8.40 -3.56
C VAL A 30 6.08 -8.26 -3.52
N GLY A 31 5.35 -9.34 -3.82
CA GLY A 31 3.88 -9.35 -3.81
C GLY A 31 3.21 -8.62 -4.98
N GLY A 32 3.98 -8.27 -6.03
CA GLY A 32 3.48 -7.59 -7.22
C GLY A 32 4.33 -7.91 -8.44
N TYR A 33 4.16 -7.15 -9.52
CA TYR A 33 4.93 -7.33 -10.75
C TYR A 33 5.56 -6.03 -11.22
N CYS A 34 6.69 -6.17 -11.91
CA CYS A 34 7.42 -5.04 -12.47
C CYS A 34 6.88 -4.72 -13.87
N LEU A 35 6.33 -3.51 -14.05
CA LEU A 35 6.06 -2.99 -15.39
C LEU A 35 7.21 -2.12 -15.85
N GLN A 36 7.90 -2.57 -16.89
CA GLN A 36 8.94 -1.78 -17.57
C GLN A 36 8.29 -1.03 -18.74
N PRO A 37 8.28 0.31 -18.74
CA PRO A 37 8.06 1.05 -19.98
C PRO A 37 9.28 0.80 -20.87
N ASP A 38 9.02 0.39 -22.11
CA ASP A 38 9.95 -0.05 -23.16
C ASP A 38 11.43 0.42 -23.06
N LEU A 39 12.37 -0.52 -23.29
CA LEU A 39 13.84 -0.41 -23.32
C LEU A 39 14.54 0.34 -22.16
N GLN A 40 13.81 0.86 -21.18
CA GLN A 40 14.38 1.46 -19.98
C GLN A 40 14.61 0.40 -18.90
N ARG A 41 15.81 0.42 -18.32
CA ARG A 41 16.21 -0.48 -17.22
C ARG A 41 15.47 -0.21 -15.89
N LEU A 42 14.52 0.72 -15.89
CA LEU A 42 13.75 1.15 -14.73
C LEU A 42 12.27 0.88 -15.00
N GLY A 43 11.65 0.09 -14.13
CA GLY A 43 10.22 -0.20 -14.14
C GLY A 43 9.54 0.24 -12.85
N THR A 44 8.22 0.30 -12.86
CA THR A 44 7.41 0.63 -11.68
C THR A 44 6.79 -0.65 -11.13
N CYS A 45 6.79 -0.80 -9.79
CA CYS A 45 6.09 -1.90 -9.15
C CYS A 45 4.58 -1.67 -9.21
N ILE A 46 3.85 -2.66 -9.71
CA ILE A 46 2.40 -2.68 -9.68
C ILE A 46 1.93 -3.72 -8.69
N CYS A 47 1.07 -3.28 -7.78
CA CYS A 47 0.47 -4.13 -6.78
C CYS A 47 -0.88 -4.68 -7.26
N PRO A 48 -1.24 -5.92 -6.89
CA PRO A 48 -2.58 -6.46 -7.11
C PRO A 48 -3.64 -5.61 -6.40
N ASN A 49 -4.91 -5.80 -6.80
CA ASN A 49 -6.03 -5.21 -6.06
C ASN A 49 -6.00 -5.63 -4.58
N GLY A 50 -6.29 -4.68 -3.68
CA GLY A 50 -6.17 -4.87 -2.23
C GLY A 50 -4.77 -4.61 -1.66
N PHE A 51 -3.80 -4.20 -2.49
CA PHE A 51 -2.43 -3.92 -2.06
C PHE A 51 -1.94 -2.56 -2.56
N ALA A 52 -1.05 -1.94 -1.80
CA ALA A 52 -0.39 -0.68 -2.15
C ALA A 52 1.12 -0.77 -1.95
N ILE A 53 1.89 0.06 -2.66
CA ILE A 53 3.33 0.16 -2.46
C ILE A 53 3.60 0.68 -1.05
N SER A 54 4.46 -0.03 -0.31
CA SER A 54 4.90 0.38 1.02
C SER A 54 5.72 1.66 0.97
N GLN A 55 5.39 2.60 1.87
CA GLN A 55 6.15 3.85 2.03
C GLN A 55 7.57 3.59 2.58
N LEU A 56 7.75 2.50 3.33
CA LEU A 56 9.03 2.11 3.91
C LEU A 56 9.87 1.24 2.96
N ALA A 57 9.21 0.51 2.05
CA ALA A 57 9.83 -0.40 1.11
C ALA A 57 9.18 -0.25 -0.29
N PRO A 58 9.69 0.66 -1.15
CA PRO A 58 9.03 1.05 -2.41
C PRO A 58 8.94 -0.06 -3.47
N THR A 59 9.53 -1.23 -3.22
CA THR A 59 9.43 -2.43 -4.06
C THR A 59 8.52 -3.51 -3.48
N THR A 60 7.87 -3.24 -2.34
CA THR A 60 7.03 -4.20 -1.62
C THR A 60 5.57 -3.76 -1.66
N CYS A 61 4.71 -4.67 -2.09
CA CYS A 61 3.27 -4.50 -2.00
C CYS A 61 2.80 -4.94 -0.62
N SER A 62 2.25 -3.98 0.14
CA SER A 62 1.65 -4.22 1.44
C SER A 62 0.13 -4.22 1.31
N ASP A 63 -0.49 -5.10 2.08
CA ASP A 63 -1.94 -5.19 2.21
C ASP A 63 -2.53 -3.83 2.60
N ILE A 64 -3.59 -3.43 1.90
CA ILE A 64 -4.36 -2.24 2.26
C ILE A 64 -5.34 -2.69 3.32
N ASN A 65 -5.26 -2.12 4.52
CA ASN A 65 -6.30 -2.35 5.51
C ASN A 65 -7.54 -1.52 5.20
N GLU A 66 -8.49 -2.09 4.46
CA GLU A 66 -9.71 -1.39 4.06
C GLU A 66 -10.60 -1.04 5.26
N CYS A 67 -10.53 -1.79 6.36
CA CYS A 67 -11.31 -1.51 7.57
C CYS A 67 -10.94 -0.17 8.24
N LEU A 68 -9.75 0.38 7.97
CA LEU A 68 -9.37 1.71 8.47
C LEU A 68 -10.07 2.84 7.69
N ARG A 69 -10.64 2.54 6.52
CA ARG A 69 -11.22 3.54 5.62
C ARG A 69 -12.71 3.32 5.37
N TYR A 70 -13.16 2.08 5.37
CA TYR A 70 -14.55 1.71 5.07
C TYR A 70 -15.26 1.18 6.32
N GLN A 71 -16.50 1.61 6.50
CA GLN A 71 -17.36 1.12 7.58
C GLN A 71 -18.32 0.07 7.02
N CYS A 72 -18.48 -1.03 7.76
CA CYS A 72 -19.30 -2.17 7.37
C CYS A 72 -20.81 -2.01 7.63
N GLY A 73 -21.22 -0.88 8.22
CA GLY A 73 -22.58 -0.61 8.71
C GLY A 73 -22.61 -0.40 10.24
N PHE A 74 -23.76 0.02 10.77
CA PHE A 74 -23.91 0.31 12.21
C PHE A 74 -23.69 -0.94 13.04
N ASN A 75 -22.70 -0.92 13.95
CA ASN A 75 -22.28 -2.04 14.80
C ASN A 75 -21.80 -3.29 14.05
N VAL A 76 -21.43 -3.18 12.76
CA VAL A 76 -20.94 -4.32 11.99
C VAL A 76 -19.42 -4.37 12.11
N PRO A 77 -18.81 -5.40 12.73
CA PRO A 77 -17.37 -5.52 12.78
C PRO A 77 -16.80 -5.77 11.37
N CYS A 78 -15.79 -4.98 11.02
CA CYS A 78 -15.00 -5.18 9.82
C CYS A 78 -13.83 -6.13 10.12
N VAL A 79 -13.57 -7.07 9.22
CA VAL A 79 -12.46 -8.01 9.30
C VAL A 79 -11.55 -7.80 8.10
N ASN A 80 -10.32 -7.36 8.36
CA ASN A 80 -9.28 -7.23 7.34
C ASN A 80 -8.69 -8.60 6.99
N THR A 81 -8.49 -8.87 5.71
CA THR A 81 -7.87 -10.10 5.21
C THR A 81 -6.77 -9.75 4.21
N ILE A 82 -5.91 -10.70 3.86
CA ILE A 82 -4.85 -10.44 2.89
C ILE A 82 -5.48 -10.25 1.50
N GLY A 83 -5.38 -9.03 0.96
CA GLY A 83 -5.87 -8.60 -0.33
C GLY A 83 -7.36 -8.24 -0.38
N SER A 84 -8.05 -8.20 0.76
CA SER A 84 -9.48 -7.85 0.83
C SER A 84 -9.96 -7.60 2.25
N TYR A 85 -11.24 -7.30 2.40
CA TYR A 85 -11.91 -7.23 3.68
C TYR A 85 -13.33 -7.80 3.57
N TYR A 86 -13.89 -8.19 4.70
CA TYR A 86 -15.31 -8.52 4.76
C TYR A 86 -15.96 -7.99 6.04
N CYS A 87 -17.26 -7.81 5.95
CA CYS A 87 -18.11 -7.37 7.05
C CYS A 87 -18.72 -8.59 7.74
N ASN A 88 -18.45 -8.74 9.03
CA ASN A 88 -18.95 -9.87 9.78
C ASN A 88 -20.36 -9.59 10.31
N TYR A 89 -21.37 -9.98 9.53
CA TYR A 89 -22.78 -9.82 9.89
C TYR A 89 -23.30 -10.88 10.89
N ASN A 90 -22.49 -11.89 11.23
CA ASN A 90 -22.90 -12.91 12.19
C ASN A 90 -23.07 -12.36 13.61
N THR A 91 -22.45 -11.21 13.93
CA THR A 91 -22.63 -10.55 15.23
C THR A 91 -24.01 -9.92 15.41
N PHE A 92 -24.77 -9.66 14.33
CA PHE A 92 -26.17 -9.20 14.45
C PHE A 92 -27.13 -10.32 14.77
N ASN A 93 -26.81 -11.53 14.32
CA ASN A 93 -27.72 -12.67 14.50
C ASN A 93 -27.81 -13.07 15.99
N LEU A 94 -26.73 -12.89 16.77
CA LEU A 94 -26.73 -13.18 18.21
C LEU A 94 -27.35 -12.06 19.07
N TYR A 95 -27.44 -10.81 18.58
CA TYR A 95 -28.03 -9.70 19.33
C TYR A 95 -29.53 -9.48 19.05
N TYR A 96 -30.07 -9.93 17.91
CA TYR A 96 -31.51 -9.85 17.65
C TYR A 96 -32.28 -11.06 18.17
N TRP A 97 -31.70 -12.28 18.12
CA TRP A 97 -32.44 -13.50 18.52
C TRP A 97 -32.65 -13.62 20.04
N TRP A 98 -31.88 -12.91 20.86
CA TRP A 98 -32.11 -12.83 22.32
C TRP A 98 -33.00 -11.64 22.71
N ALA A 99 -33.01 -10.56 21.92
CA ALA A 99 -33.84 -9.39 22.19
C ALA A 99 -35.31 -9.67 21.83
N ASP A 100 -35.58 -10.39 20.74
CA ASP A 100 -36.94 -10.76 20.34
C ASP A 100 -37.58 -11.85 21.24
N PHE A 101 -36.82 -12.50 22.14
CA PHE A 101 -37.32 -13.60 23.00
C PHE A 101 -37.68 -13.17 24.43
N PHE A 102 -37.28 -11.97 24.88
CA PHE A 102 -37.50 -11.49 26.25
C PHE A 102 -38.46 -10.29 26.36
N ASP A 103 -39.06 -9.85 25.25
CA ASP A 103 -40.08 -8.78 25.22
C ASP A 103 -41.54 -9.30 25.22
N ASP A 104 -41.78 -10.59 25.53
CA ASP A 104 -43.11 -11.17 25.82
C ASP A 104 -43.23 -11.70 27.27
#